data_AF-A0A562GQ71-F1
#
_entry.id   AF-A0A562GQ71-F1
#
_cell.length_a   1.000
_cell.length_b   1.000
_cell.length_c   1.000
_cell.angle_alpha   90.00
_cell.angle_beta   90.00
_cell.angle_gamma   90.00
#
_symmetry.space_group_name_H-M   'P 1'
#
loop_
_entity.id
_entity.type
_entity.pdbx_description
1 polymer ?
#
loop_
_entity_poly.entity_id
_entity_poly.type
_entity_poly.pdbx_seq_one_letter_code
_entity_poly.pdbx_strand_id
1 'polypeptide(L)'
;MKRTRLFFEMYCFSILGFVALAVFINGINAYGQNEVGGIIIMTVSLFLALSTIFAFFLIRKFHREGKPFAASYNIDLSLKEFYILLFKKKQCPYCNCKIRRVMKKSFISEGYDGDFGAYGNKYRVKIYYECDRCRKKIKLLELGNSPK
;
A
#
# COMPACT_ATOMS: atom_id res chain seq x y z
N MET A 1 17.93 5.92 2.35
CA MET A 1 18.28 7.00 1.39
C MET A 1 17.23 7.30 0.31
N LYS A 2 15.94 6.88 0.40
CA LYS A 2 14.91 7.19 -0.63
C LYS A 2 14.10 8.48 -0.36
N ARG A 3 14.17 9.06 0.84
CA ARG A 3 13.35 10.22 1.24
C ARG A 3 13.85 11.54 0.64
N THR A 4 15.14 11.66 0.36
CA THR A 4 15.76 12.88 -0.19
C THR A 4 15.44 13.12 -1.67
N ARG A 5 15.19 12.07 -2.45
CA ARG A 5 14.86 12.18 -3.89
C ARG A 5 13.49 12.83 -4.14
N LEU A 6 12.50 12.55 -3.27
CA LEU A 6 11.15 13.13 -3.34
C LEU A 6 11.13 14.63 -3.02
N PHE A 7 11.97 15.07 -2.07
CA PHE A 7 12.10 16.49 -1.76
C PHE A 7 12.72 17.25 -2.93
N PHE A 8 13.70 16.66 -3.62
CA PHE A 8 14.33 17.29 -4.77
C PHE A 8 13.36 17.46 -5.94
N GLU A 9 12.57 16.43 -6.27
CA GLU A 9 11.59 16.56 -7.37
C GLU A 9 10.46 17.54 -7.04
N MET A 10 9.95 17.55 -5.81
CA MET A 10 8.99 18.58 -5.39
C MET A 10 9.56 20.00 -5.51
N TYR A 11 10.84 20.19 -5.17
CA TYR A 11 11.50 21.48 -5.31
C TYR A 11 11.61 21.91 -6.78
N CYS A 12 12.00 21.01 -7.68
CA CYS A 12 12.07 21.29 -9.11
C CYS A 12 10.69 21.67 -9.69
N PHE A 13 9.62 20.98 -9.30
CA PHE A 13 8.27 21.34 -9.74
C PHE A 13 7.81 22.71 -9.23
N SER A 14 8.17 23.08 -8.00
CA SER A 14 7.84 24.41 -7.46
C SER A 14 8.57 25.52 -8.23
N ILE A 15 9.86 25.35 -8.54
CA ILE A 15 10.65 26.33 -9.30
C ILE A 15 10.10 26.50 -10.71
N LEU A 16 9.77 25.40 -11.40
CA LEU A 16 9.16 25.44 -12.73
C LEU A 16 7.79 26.16 -12.72
N GLY A 17 6.99 25.97 -11.67
CA GLY A 17 5.74 26.70 -11.47
C GLY A 17 5.94 28.21 -11.31
N PHE A 18 6.93 28.64 -10.52
CA PHE A 18 7.26 30.05 -10.36
C PHE A 18 7.79 30.69 -11.65
N VAL A 19 8.60 29.98 -12.42
CA VAL A 19 9.11 30.47 -13.72
C VAL A 19 7.95 30.63 -14.72
N ALA A 20 7.03 29.66 -14.79
CA ALA A 20 5.84 29.77 -15.65
C ALA A 20 4.94 30.95 -15.25
N LEU A 21 4.74 31.17 -13.95
CA LEU A 21 3.98 32.32 -13.43
C LEU A 21 4.65 33.66 -13.77
N ALA A 22 5.98 33.75 -13.64
CA ALA A 22 6.73 34.96 -13.98
C ALA A 22 6.65 35.29 -15.48
N VAL A 23 6.72 34.28 -16.35
CA VAL A 23 6.54 34.45 -17.80
C VAL A 23 5.12 34.92 -18.12
N PHE A 24 4.11 34.37 -17.43
CA PHE A 24 2.72 34.78 -17.59
C PHE A 24 2.49 36.26 -17.19
N ILE A 25 3.00 36.67 -16.03
CA ILE A 25 2.88 38.06 -15.54
C ILE A 25 3.58 39.04 -16.50
N ASN A 26 4.79 38.70 -16.97
CA ASN A 26 5.51 39.54 -17.93
C ASN A 26 4.81 39.59 -19.30
N GLY A 27 4.17 38.50 -19.72
CA GLY A 27 3.35 38.47 -20.93
C GLY A 27 2.13 39.39 -20.86
N ILE A 28 1.44 39.45 -19.71
CA ILE A 28 0.30 40.35 -19.49
C ILE A 28 0.72 41.83 -19.57
N ASN A 29 1.88 42.19 -19.03
CA ASN A 29 2.35 43.58 -19.09
C ASN A 29 2.76 44.02 -20.50
N ALA A 30 3.14 43.08 -21.37
CA ALA A 30 3.44 43.34 -22.78
C ALA A 30 2.17 43.41 -23.68
N TYR A 31 0.98 43.12 -23.15
CA TYR A 31 -0.26 42.92 -23.92
C TYR A 31 -0.95 44.19 -24.43
N GLY A 32 -0.38 45.37 -24.22
CA GLY A 32 -1.06 46.65 -24.45
C GLY A 32 -1.48 47.01 -25.89
N GLN A 33 -1.41 46.10 -26.88
CA GLN A 33 -1.69 46.47 -28.29
C GLN A 33 -2.48 45.49 -29.17
N ASN A 34 -2.76 44.23 -28.81
CA ASN A 34 -3.50 43.31 -29.71
C ASN A 34 -4.45 42.35 -28.96
N GLU A 35 -5.77 42.51 -29.11
CA GLU A 35 -6.79 41.71 -28.42
C GLU A 35 -6.73 40.20 -28.74
N VAL A 36 -6.41 39.86 -29.99
CA VAL A 36 -6.38 38.45 -30.46
C VAL A 36 -5.27 37.64 -29.80
N GLY A 37 -4.13 38.27 -29.52
CA GLY A 37 -3.03 37.57 -28.87
C GLY A 37 -3.43 37.08 -27.48
N GLY A 38 -4.20 37.89 -26.73
CA GLY A 38 -4.41 37.69 -25.29
C GLY A 38 -5.10 36.37 -25.01
N ILE A 39 -6.06 36.05 -25.88
CA ILE A 39 -6.81 34.81 -25.87
C ILE A 39 -5.88 33.62 -26.12
N ILE A 40 -4.95 33.72 -27.08
CA ILE A 40 -3.99 32.65 -27.40
C ILE A 40 -3.04 32.41 -26.22
N ILE A 41 -2.51 33.47 -25.61
CA ILE A 41 -1.58 33.33 -24.48
C ILE A 41 -2.30 32.75 -23.25
N MET A 42 -3.53 33.18 -22.96
CA MET A 42 -4.31 32.62 -21.84
C MET A 42 -4.64 31.14 -22.05
N THR A 43 -5.05 30.74 -23.25
CA THR A 43 -5.40 29.34 -23.55
C THR A 43 -4.20 28.40 -23.48
N VAL A 44 -3.04 28.81 -24.02
CA VAL A 44 -1.81 28.03 -23.92
C VAL A 44 -1.36 27.89 -22.45
N SER A 45 -1.44 28.97 -21.67
CA SER A 45 -1.05 28.97 -20.26
C SER A 45 -1.92 28.03 -19.42
N LEU A 46 -3.23 28.03 -19.67
CA LEU A 46 -4.17 27.14 -18.99
C LEU A 46 -3.90 25.66 -19.34
N PHE A 47 -3.63 25.36 -20.62
CA PHE A 47 -3.34 23.99 -21.05
C PHE A 47 -2.06 23.45 -20.39
N LEU A 48 -1.01 24.26 -20.32
CA LEU A 48 0.24 23.89 -19.63
C LEU A 48 -0.02 23.62 -18.14
N ALA A 49 -0.77 24.50 -17.46
CA ALA A 49 -1.13 24.30 -16.05
C ALA A 49 -1.89 22.97 -15.84
N LEU A 50 -2.89 22.68 -16.66
CA LEU A 50 -3.65 21.43 -16.57
C LEU A 50 -2.79 20.19 -16.84
N SER A 51 -1.88 20.26 -17.82
CA SER A 51 -0.98 19.15 -18.15
C SER A 51 -0.03 18.81 -17.00
N THR A 52 0.49 19.82 -16.28
CA THR A 52 1.37 19.60 -15.13
C THR A 52 0.62 19.00 -13.93
N ILE A 53 -0.61 19.44 -13.68
CA ILE A 53 -1.47 18.86 -12.64
C ILE A 53 -1.75 17.40 -12.97
N PHE A 54 -2.12 17.10 -14.22
CA PHE A 54 -2.38 15.73 -14.66
C PHE A 54 -1.14 14.84 -14.53
N ALA A 55 0.03 15.31 -14.99
CA ALA A 55 1.30 14.60 -14.83
C ALA A 55 1.62 14.33 -13.34
N PHE A 56 1.40 15.31 -12.47
CA PHE A 56 1.56 15.13 -11.02
C PHE A 56 0.65 14.03 -10.46
N PHE A 57 -0.62 14.00 -10.88
CA PHE A 57 -1.55 12.94 -10.47
C PHE A 57 -1.11 11.56 -10.98
N LEU A 58 -0.61 11.47 -12.22
CA LEU A 58 -0.06 10.22 -12.76
C LEU A 58 1.17 9.76 -11.99
N ILE A 59 2.14 10.64 -11.76
CA ILE A 59 3.34 10.33 -10.98
C ILE A 59 2.95 9.86 -9.58
N ARG A 60 2.01 10.54 -8.92
CA ARG A 60 1.53 10.15 -7.58
C ARG A 60 0.83 8.79 -7.58
N LYS A 61 0.10 8.46 -8.65
CA LYS A 61 -0.53 7.14 -8.83
C LYS A 61 0.55 6.05 -8.98
N PHE A 62 1.53 6.26 -9.86
CA PHE A 62 2.66 5.33 -10.04
C PHE A 62 3.54 5.19 -8.79
N HIS A 63 3.78 6.27 -8.05
CA HIS A 63 4.60 6.22 -6.83
C HIS A 63 3.94 5.48 -5.67
N ARG A 64 2.61 5.31 -5.66
CA ARG A 64 1.94 4.45 -4.66
C ARG A 64 2.21 2.96 -4.89
N GLU A 65 2.55 2.56 -6.11
CA GLU A 65 2.81 1.17 -6.50
C GLU A 65 4.26 0.74 -6.23
N GLY A 66 5.18 1.70 -6.06
CA GLY A 66 6.57 1.47 -5.68
C GLY A 66 6.80 1.11 -4.21
N LYS A 67 5.91 0.33 -3.58
CA LYS A 67 6.16 -0.21 -2.24
C LYS A 67 7.26 -1.29 -2.32
N PRO A 68 8.20 -1.34 -1.36
CA PRO A 68 9.24 -2.35 -1.34
C PRO A 68 8.61 -3.75 -1.28
N PHE A 69 9.10 -4.66 -2.12
CA PHE A 69 8.83 -6.11 -2.18
C PHE A 69 7.63 -6.55 -1.33
N ALA A 70 6.44 -6.57 -1.93
CA ALA A 70 5.23 -6.95 -1.22
C ALA A 70 5.39 -8.38 -0.70
N ALA A 71 5.54 -8.54 0.62
CA ALA A 71 5.54 -9.84 1.24
C ALA A 71 4.13 -10.44 1.11
N SER A 72 4.03 -11.56 0.42
CA SER A 72 2.77 -12.29 0.25
C SER A 72 2.63 -13.34 1.34
N TYR A 73 1.43 -13.44 1.91
CA TYR A 73 1.11 -14.39 2.97
C TYR A 73 0.03 -15.33 2.49
N ASN A 74 0.40 -16.58 2.28
CA ASN A 74 -0.56 -17.64 2.01
C ASN A 74 -0.92 -18.34 3.33
N ILE A 75 -2.20 -18.28 3.70
CA ILE A 75 -2.75 -18.92 4.88
C ILE A 75 -3.48 -20.17 4.42
N ASP A 76 -2.87 -21.34 4.57
CA ASP A 76 -3.56 -22.61 4.32
C ASP A 76 -4.48 -22.92 5.50
N LEU A 77 -5.77 -22.66 5.32
CA LEU A 77 -6.83 -23.07 6.25
C LEU A 77 -7.88 -23.86 5.49
N SER A 78 -8.23 -25.03 6.01
CA SER A 78 -9.43 -25.73 5.58
C SER A 78 -10.69 -24.97 6.04
N LEU A 79 -11.82 -25.18 5.36
CA LEU A 79 -13.12 -24.59 5.76
C LEU A 79 -13.49 -24.92 7.22
N LYS A 80 -13.16 -26.14 7.67
CA LYS A 80 -13.36 -26.58 9.06
C LYS A 80 -12.52 -25.77 10.04
N GLU A 81 -11.24 -25.54 9.73
CA GLU A 81 -10.34 -24.73 10.57
C GLU A 81 -10.75 -23.26 10.59
N PHE A 82 -11.22 -22.73 9.46
CA PHE A 82 -11.75 -21.37 9.37
C PHE A 82 -12.97 -21.18 10.28
N TYR A 83 -13.91 -22.14 10.26
CA TYR A 83 -15.06 -22.14 11.17
C TYR A 83 -14.64 -22.17 12.64
N ILE A 84 -13.69 -23.04 13.00
CA ILE A 84 -13.15 -23.09 14.37
C ILE A 84 -12.54 -21.75 14.77
N LEU A 85 -11.79 -21.10 13.86
CA LEU A 85 -11.12 -19.84 14.12
C LEU A 85 -12.10 -18.69 14.42
N LEU A 86 -13.29 -18.71 13.80
CA LEU A 86 -14.34 -17.71 14.00
C LEU A 86 -15.27 -18.01 15.17
N PHE A 87 -15.69 -19.27 15.34
CA PHE A 87 -16.83 -19.62 16.20
C PHE A 87 -16.47 -20.39 17.48
N LYS A 88 -15.28 -21.00 17.60
CA LYS A 88 -14.90 -21.73 18.83
C LYS A 88 -14.36 -20.78 19.90
N LYS A 89 -14.68 -21.09 21.16
CA LYS A 89 -14.16 -20.38 22.34
C LYS A 89 -12.65 -20.53 22.40
N LYS A 90 -11.96 -19.43 22.72
CA LYS A 90 -10.50 -19.38 22.86
C LYS A 90 -10.07 -19.82 24.27
N GLN A 91 -10.42 -21.05 24.63
CA GLN A 91 -10.11 -21.67 25.93
C GLN A 91 -9.33 -22.96 25.75
N CYS A 92 -8.41 -23.23 26.68
CA CYS A 92 -7.57 -24.42 26.67
C CYS A 92 -8.39 -25.64 27.08
N PRO A 93 -8.37 -26.75 26.33
CA PRO A 93 -9.15 -27.93 26.67
C PRO A 93 -8.64 -28.68 27.91
N TYR A 94 -7.41 -28.40 28.35
CA TYR A 94 -6.80 -29.09 29.49
C TYR A 94 -6.97 -28.37 30.83
N CYS A 95 -6.99 -27.03 30.82
CA CYS A 95 -7.03 -26.23 32.06
C CYS A 95 -8.07 -25.10 32.03
N ASN A 96 -8.85 -25.01 30.95
CA ASN A 96 -9.88 -24.01 30.71
C ASN A 96 -9.42 -22.53 30.75
N CYS A 97 -8.11 -22.28 30.80
CA CYS A 97 -7.55 -20.93 30.74
C CYS A 97 -7.59 -20.37 29.32
N LYS A 98 -7.50 -19.04 29.20
CA LYS A 98 -7.40 -18.35 27.91
C LYS A 98 -6.17 -18.83 27.14
N ILE A 99 -6.33 -19.05 25.83
CA ILE A 99 -5.24 -19.39 24.91
C ILE A 99 -4.91 -18.19 24.03
N ARG A 100 -3.63 -18.04 23.70
CA ARG A 100 -3.13 -17.02 22.78
C ARG A 100 -2.95 -17.60 21.38
N ARG A 101 -3.21 -16.79 20.36
CA ARG A 101 -2.96 -17.16 18.96
C ARG A 101 -1.48 -16.96 18.65
N VAL A 102 -0.84 -17.96 18.07
CA VAL A 102 0.55 -17.92 17.62
C VAL A 102 0.58 -18.20 16.12
N MET A 103 1.26 -17.33 15.37
CA MET A 103 1.42 -17.48 13.92
C MET A 103 2.87 -17.84 13.62
N LYS A 104 3.08 -18.98 12.96
CA LYS A 104 4.39 -19.39 12.47
C LYS A 104 4.46 -19.12 10.98
N LYS A 105 5.38 -18.24 10.58
CA LYS A 105 5.69 -17.95 9.18
C LYS A 105 6.82 -18.89 8.74
N SER A 106 6.65 -19.54 7.59
CA SER A 106 7.70 -20.29 6.92
C SER A 106 7.87 -19.72 5.51
N PHE A 107 9.08 -19.36 5.15
CA PHE A 107 9.42 -18.92 3.81
C PHE A 107 9.14 -20.06 2.81
N ILE A 108 8.53 -19.72 1.68
CA ILE A 108 8.25 -20.66 0.59
C ILE A 108 9.25 -20.42 -0.54
N SER A 109 9.20 -19.22 -1.12
CA SER A 109 9.97 -18.82 -2.28
C SER A 109 9.88 -17.31 -2.52
N GLU A 110 10.69 -16.80 -3.43
CA GLU A 110 10.55 -15.46 -4.00
C GLU A 110 9.88 -15.56 -5.38
N GLY A 111 8.99 -14.62 -5.71
CA GLY A 111 8.35 -14.61 -7.03
C GLY A 111 7.27 -13.54 -7.20
N TYR A 112 6.70 -13.49 -8.41
CA TYR A 112 5.57 -12.63 -8.74
C TYR A 112 4.26 -13.21 -8.23
N ASP A 113 3.36 -12.35 -7.74
CA ASP A 113 2.01 -12.73 -7.33
C ASP A 113 0.94 -12.20 -8.30
N GLY A 114 0.40 -13.09 -9.14
CA GLY A 114 -0.66 -12.79 -10.11
C GLY A 114 -0.17 -12.14 -11.41
N ASP A 115 -1.11 -11.94 -12.35
CA ASP A 115 -0.82 -11.49 -13.73
C ASP A 115 -0.29 -10.04 -13.83
N PHE A 116 -0.51 -9.22 -12.79
CA PHE A 116 0.01 -7.85 -12.68
C PHE A 116 0.94 -7.68 -11.47
N GLY A 117 1.56 -8.77 -11.03
CA GLY A 117 2.09 -8.94 -9.67
C GLY A 117 3.28 -8.08 -9.28
N ALA A 118 3.36 -7.75 -7.99
CA ALA A 118 4.59 -7.29 -7.36
C ALA A 118 5.51 -8.49 -7.08
N TYR A 119 6.79 -8.37 -7.39
CA TYR A 119 7.80 -9.36 -7.00
C TYR A 119 8.09 -9.25 -5.50
N GLY A 120 8.11 -10.39 -4.79
CA GLY A 120 8.43 -10.40 -3.38
C GLY A 120 8.52 -11.78 -2.75
N ASN A 121 8.77 -11.79 -1.45
CA ASN A 121 8.90 -13.00 -0.65
C ASN A 121 7.52 -13.58 -0.35
N LYS A 122 7.35 -14.88 -0.60
CA LYS A 122 6.14 -15.64 -0.29
C LYS A 122 6.34 -16.41 1.00
N TYR A 123 5.42 -16.23 1.94
CA TYR A 123 5.41 -16.91 3.23
C TYR A 123 4.16 -17.76 3.38
N ARG A 124 4.33 -18.99 3.86
CA ARG A 124 3.24 -19.82 4.37
C ARG A 124 3.03 -19.49 5.83
N VAL A 125 1.80 -19.19 6.22
CA VAL A 125 1.45 -18.89 7.61
C VAL A 125 0.64 -20.03 8.18
N LYS A 126 1.15 -20.68 9.22
CA LYS A 126 0.41 -21.68 10.00
C LYS A 126 -0.03 -21.07 11.33
N ILE A 127 -1.31 -21.21 11.64
CA ILE A 127 -1.93 -20.68 12.85
C ILE A 127 -2.07 -21.79 13.88
N TYR A 128 -1.59 -21.54 15.10
CA TYR A 128 -1.74 -22.42 16.25
C TYR A 128 -2.21 -21.62 17.46
N TYR A 129 -2.67 -22.31 18.49
CA TYR A 129 -2.92 -21.71 19.79
C TYR A 129 -1.93 -22.24 20.82
N GLU A 130 -1.60 -21.43 21.80
CA GLU A 130 -0.77 -21.82 22.92
C GLU A 130 -1.46 -21.41 24.22
N CYS A 131 -1.46 -22.31 25.19
CA CYS A 131 -1.96 -22.01 26.53
C CYS A 131 -0.83 -21.44 27.39
N ASP A 132 -1.03 -20.28 28.00
CA ASP A 132 0.00 -19.66 28.85
C ASP A 132 0.31 -20.47 30.13
N ARG A 133 -0.68 -21.22 30.64
CA ARG A 133 -0.52 -22.05 31.85
C ARG A 133 0.12 -23.40 31.54
N CYS A 134 -0.41 -24.13 30.56
CA CYS A 134 0.08 -25.48 30.23
C CYS A 134 1.28 -25.47 29.27
N ARG A 135 1.56 -24.33 28.60
CA ARG A 135 2.54 -24.19 27.51
C ARG A 135 2.37 -25.21 26.37
N LYS A 136 1.19 -25.83 26.28
CA LYS A 136 0.84 -26.78 25.23
C LYS A 136 0.42 -26.01 23.98
N LYS A 137 0.99 -26.43 22.84
CA LYS A 137 0.57 -25.98 21.51
C LYS A 137 -0.63 -26.82 21.08
N ILE A 138 -1.71 -26.14 20.74
CA ILE A 138 -2.99 -26.73 20.36
C ILE A 138 -3.23 -26.37 18.90
N LYS A 139 -3.46 -27.37 18.06
CA LYS A 139 -3.84 -27.15 16.67
C LYS A 139 -5.31 -26.73 16.58
N LEU A 140 -5.67 -26.00 15.52
CA LEU A 140 -7.06 -25.60 15.28
C LEU A 140 -8.03 -26.78 15.33
N LEU A 141 -7.69 -27.89 14.67
CA LEU A 141 -8.51 -29.11 14.66
C LEU A 141 -8.73 -29.72 16.06
N GLU A 142 -7.71 -29.70 16.92
CA GLU A 142 -7.81 -30.21 18.30
C GLU A 142 -8.77 -29.36 19.15
N LEU A 143 -8.77 -28.04 18.94
CA LEU A 143 -9.71 -27.12 19.59
C LEU A 143 -11.15 -27.36 19.14
N GLY A 144 -11.35 -27.72 17.87
CA GLY A 144 -12.66 -28.08 17.31
C GLY A 144 -13.29 -29.29 18.00
N ASN A 145 -12.47 -30.30 18.29
CA ASN A 145 -12.92 -31.59 18.82
C ASN A 145 -13.04 -31.63 20.36
N SER A 146 -12.66 -30.56 21.05
CA SER A 146 -12.78 -30.50 22.51
C SER A 146 -14.26 -30.40 22.92
N PRO A 147 -14.73 -31.23 23.87
CA PRO A 147 -16.11 -31.21 24.34
C PRO A 147 -16.43 -29.83 24.93
N LYS A 148 -17.63 -29.33 24.63
CA LYS A 148 -18.12 -28.02 25.09
C LYS A 148 -18.52 -28.06 26.56
#